data_AF-A0A4C1X905-F1
#
_entry.id   AF-A0A4C1X905-F1
#
_cell.length_a   1.000
_cell.length_b   1.000
_cell.length_c   1.000
_cell.angle_alpha   90.00
_cell.angle_beta   90.00
_cell.angle_gamma   90.00
#
_symmetry.space_group_name_H-M   'P 1'
#
loop_
_entity.id
_entity.type
_entity.pdbx_description
1 polymer ?
#
loop_
_entity_poly.entity_id
_entity_poly.type
_entity_poly.pdbx_seq_one_letter_code
_entity_poly.pdbx_strand_id
1 'polypeptide(L)'
;MPQRRVDVVGTWLFSSHFDDFDDSPECPSCPGIIEDAEHAFFECPHFNQKREELKMVLNQNIQPETIVDAMLTSEVSWKATSTLAAEVLIDLRSIKRRRANDAK
;
A
#
# COMPACT_ATOMS: atom_id res chain seq x y z
N MET A 1 13.46 -20.97 30.61
CA MET A 1 12.77 -19.73 30.17
C MET A 1 13.83 -18.65 30.01
N PRO A 2 13.77 -17.77 28.99
CA PRO A 2 12.61 -17.54 28.14
C PRO A 2 12.82 -17.91 26.66
N GLN A 3 11.67 -18.18 26.06
CA GLN A 3 11.40 -18.45 24.67
C GLN A 3 12.00 -17.40 23.74
N ARG A 4 12.63 -17.86 22.65
CA ARG A 4 12.66 -17.11 21.39
C ARG A 4 11.24 -17.09 20.84
N ARG A 5 10.52 -15.99 21.09
CA ARG A 5 9.35 -15.59 20.33
C ARG A 5 9.86 -15.26 18.93
N VAL A 6 9.75 -16.21 18.02
CA VAL A 6 9.74 -15.89 16.60
C VAL A 6 8.40 -15.19 16.36
N ASP A 7 8.43 -13.89 16.09
CA ASP A 7 7.23 -13.12 15.82
C ASP A 7 6.59 -13.67 14.54
N VAL A 8 5.41 -14.28 14.71
CA VAL A 8 4.57 -14.87 13.66
C VAL A 8 3.87 -13.77 12.85
N VAL A 9 4.63 -12.77 12.39
CA VAL A 9 4.13 -11.64 11.60
C VAL A 9 4.86 -11.56 10.24
N GLY A 10 5.91 -12.36 10.05
CA GLY A 10 6.77 -12.28 8.85
C GLY A 10 6.47 -13.26 7.71
N THR A 11 5.62 -14.26 7.90
CA THR A 11 5.52 -15.40 6.95
C THR A 11 4.16 -15.59 6.28
N TRP A 12 3.20 -14.68 6.49
CA TRP A 12 1.85 -14.79 5.89
C TRP A 12 1.51 -13.69 4.87
N LEU A 13 2.46 -12.84 4.48
CA LEU A 13 2.16 -11.65 3.65
C LEU A 13 2.68 -11.68 2.21
N PHE A 14 3.25 -12.78 1.71
CA PHE A 14 3.96 -12.76 0.41
C PHE A 14 3.44 -13.65 -0.73
N SER A 15 2.33 -14.40 -0.63
CA SER A 15 1.98 -15.31 -1.76
C SER A 15 0.51 -15.69 -2.03
N SER A 16 -0.53 -15.16 -1.38
CA SER A 16 -1.87 -15.78 -1.59
C SER A 16 -3.13 -14.92 -1.44
N HIS A 17 -3.10 -13.60 -1.66
CA HIS A 17 -4.35 -12.80 -1.64
C HIS A 17 -4.42 -11.68 -2.68
N PHE A 18 -3.62 -11.75 -3.75
CA PHE A 18 -3.71 -10.80 -4.87
C PHE A 18 -4.70 -11.26 -5.97
N ASP A 19 -5.16 -12.52 -5.91
CA ASP A 19 -5.90 -13.19 -6.99
C ASP A 19 -7.42 -13.11 -6.93
N ASP A 20 -8.00 -12.19 -6.17
CA ASP A 20 -9.44 -11.97 -6.22
C ASP A 20 -9.68 -10.47 -6.16
N PHE A 21 -9.87 -9.79 -7.30
CA PHE A 21 -10.83 -8.69 -7.45
C PHE A 21 -10.82 -8.12 -8.89
N ASP A 22 -11.92 -8.40 -9.62
CA ASP A 22 -12.55 -7.60 -10.69
C ASP A 22 -11.92 -7.61 -12.11
N ASP A 23 -12.77 -7.76 -13.13
CA ASP A 23 -12.43 -7.88 -14.58
C ASP A 23 -11.78 -6.61 -15.17
N SER A 24 -11.75 -5.51 -14.42
CA SER A 24 -11.14 -4.26 -14.85
C SER A 24 -9.87 -3.98 -14.05
N PRO A 25 -8.70 -3.96 -14.70
CA PRO A 25 -7.45 -3.57 -14.05
C PRO A 25 -7.39 -2.06 -13.76
N GLU A 26 -8.47 -1.30 -13.99
CA GLU A 26 -8.46 0.16 -13.93
C GLU A 26 -8.65 0.72 -12.51
N CYS A 27 -7.88 1.76 -12.20
CA CYS A 27 -7.95 2.48 -10.94
C CYS A 27 -9.32 3.18 -10.78
N PRO A 28 -9.97 3.06 -9.62
CA PRO A 28 -11.26 3.68 -9.41
C PRO A 28 -11.30 5.19 -9.42
N SER A 29 -10.16 5.81 -9.13
CA SER A 29 -10.04 7.26 -9.08
C SER A 29 -9.42 7.83 -10.37
N CYS A 30 -8.83 6.98 -11.21
CA CYS A 30 -8.08 7.38 -12.40
C CYS A 30 -8.59 6.62 -13.63
N PRO A 31 -9.52 7.20 -14.41
CA PRO A 31 -10.10 6.52 -15.56
C PRO A 31 -9.03 6.17 -16.61
N GLY A 32 -9.04 4.94 -17.10
CA GLY A 32 -8.10 4.47 -18.13
C GLY A 32 -6.66 4.23 -17.65
N ILE A 33 -6.39 4.28 -16.34
CA ILE A 33 -5.08 3.95 -15.76
C ILE A 33 -5.16 2.60 -15.06
N ILE A 34 -4.17 1.74 -15.30
CA ILE A 34 -4.06 0.45 -14.62
C ILE A 34 -3.68 0.68 -13.15
N GLU A 35 -4.41 0.04 -12.25
CA GLU A 35 -4.14 0.03 -10.82
C GLU A 35 -3.08 -1.01 -10.47
N ASP A 36 -1.82 -0.67 -10.75
CA ASP A 36 -0.67 -1.41 -10.22
C ASP A 36 -0.13 -0.77 -8.94
N ALA A 37 0.89 -1.42 -8.35
CA ALA A 37 1.51 -0.95 -7.13
C ALA A 37 2.21 0.41 -7.31
N GLU A 38 2.75 0.68 -8.50
CA GLU A 38 3.44 1.93 -8.79
C GLU A 38 2.43 3.09 -8.82
N HIS A 39 1.37 2.92 -9.59
CA HIS A 39 0.28 3.87 -9.67
C HIS A 39 -0.35 4.10 -8.29
N ALA A 40 -0.77 3.03 -7.61
CA ALA A 40 -1.44 3.15 -6.30
C ALA A 40 -0.57 3.86 -5.27
N PHE A 41 0.72 3.52 -5.22
CA PHE A 41 1.60 3.98 -4.16
C PHE A 41 2.28 5.33 -4.43
N PHE A 42 2.54 5.71 -5.69
CA PHE A 42 3.32 6.91 -6.04
C PHE A 42 2.52 7.98 -6.80
N GLU A 43 1.51 7.58 -7.58
CA GLU A 43 0.88 8.50 -8.54
C GLU A 43 -0.58 8.81 -8.22
N CYS A 44 -1.34 7.82 -7.77
CA CYS A 44 -2.78 7.86 -7.67
C CYS A 44 -3.22 9.04 -6.79
N PRO A 45 -4.00 10.01 -7.31
CA PRO A 45 -4.41 11.21 -6.58
C PRO A 45 -5.22 10.90 -5.32
N HIS A 46 -5.90 9.74 -5.28
CA HIS A 46 -6.66 9.27 -4.12
C HIS A 46 -5.81 9.16 -2.85
N PHE A 47 -4.54 8.78 -3.02
CA PHE A 47 -3.60 8.56 -1.90
C PHE A 47 -2.64 9.74 -1.69
N ASN A 48 -2.87 10.89 -2.34
CA ASN A 48 -1.95 12.03 -2.28
C ASN A 48 -1.74 12.54 -0.85
N GLN A 49 -2.82 12.70 -0.07
CA GLN A 49 -2.71 13.15 1.31
C GLN A 49 -1.84 12.22 2.17
N LYS A 50 -2.06 10.91 2.08
CA LYS A 50 -1.29 9.90 2.83
C LYS A 50 0.18 9.87 2.39
N ARG A 51 0.45 10.09 1.09
CA ARG A 51 1.82 10.26 0.59
C ARG A 51 2.49 11.49 1.17
N GLU A 52 1.82 12.64 1.20
CA GLU A 52 2.38 13.88 1.77
C GLU A 52 2.71 13.70 3.26
N GLU A 53 1.85 13.00 4.01
CA GLU A 53 2.14 12.62 5.40
C GLU A 53 3.40 11.76 5.52
N LEU A 54 3.58 10.77 4.65
CA LEU A 54 4.78 9.96 4.63
C LEU A 54 6.02 10.78 4.24
N LYS A 55 5.92 11.72 3.29
CA LYS A 55 7.05 12.62 2.92
C LYS A 55 7.50 13.46 4.10
N MET A 56 6.57 13.94 4.93
CA MET A 56 6.91 14.68 6.15
C MET A 56 7.68 13.80 7.15
N VAL A 57 7.29 12.53 7.31
CA VAL A 57 7.99 11.58 8.21
C VAL A 57 9.37 11.22 7.67
N LEU A 58 9.50 10.97 6.38
CA LEU A 58 10.76 10.58 5.73
C LEU A 58 11.69 11.77 5.46
N ASN A 59 11.19 13.00 5.63
CA ASN A 59 11.86 14.25 5.31
C ASN A 59 12.47 14.28 3.89
N GLN A 60 11.77 13.66 2.94
CA GLN A 60 12.19 13.57 1.54
C GLN A 60 10.99 13.26 0.64
N ASN A 61 11.16 13.47 -0.66
CA ASN A 61 10.16 13.03 -1.63
C ASN A 61 10.21 11.51 -1.79
N ILE A 62 9.03 10.90 -1.95
CA ILE A 62 8.90 9.46 -2.14
C ILE A 62 8.96 9.16 -3.64
N GLN A 63 9.94 8.38 -4.06
CA GLN A 63 10.07 7.88 -5.43
C GLN A 63 10.27 6.35 -5.39
N PRO A 64 9.88 5.61 -6.45
CA PRO A 64 10.06 4.16 -6.50
C PRO A 64 11.50 3.71 -6.23
N GLU A 65 12.48 4.47 -6.71
CA GLU A 65 13.90 4.15 -6.60
C GLU A 65 14.47 4.44 -5.21
N THR A 66 13.88 5.38 -4.47
CA THR A 66 14.45 5.88 -3.20
C THR A 66 13.70 5.42 -1.96
N ILE A 67 12.46 4.93 -2.11
CA ILE A 67 11.59 4.62 -0.97
C ILE A 67 12.15 3.50 -0.10
N VAL A 68 12.82 2.51 -0.69
CA VAL A 68 13.37 1.39 0.08
C VAL A 68 14.51 1.87 0.97
N ASP A 69 15.42 2.66 0.41
CA ASP A 69 16.52 3.25 1.17
C ASP A 69 15.99 4.18 2.27
N ALA A 70 15.02 5.04 1.96
CA ALA A 70 14.36 5.92 2.91
C ALA A 70 13.69 5.15 4.06
N MET A 71 12.97 4.08 3.73
CA MET A 71 12.27 3.22 4.68
C MET A 71 13.24 2.53 5.64
N LEU A 72 14.45 2.15 5.18
CA LEU A 72 15.44 1.44 5.99
C LEU A 72 16.31 2.35 6.88
N THR A 73 16.16 3.67 6.79
CA THR A 73 16.92 4.62 7.62
C THR A 73 16.60 4.54 9.12
N SER A 74 15.37 4.16 9.49
CA SER A 74 14.95 4.05 10.89
C SER A 74 13.71 3.18 11.05
N GLU A 75 13.46 2.68 12.27
CA GLU A 75 12.23 1.96 12.61
C GLU A 75 10.98 2.82 12.39
N VAL A 76 11.07 4.13 12.65
CA VAL A 76 9.97 5.07 12.41
C VAL A 76 9.65 5.17 10.92
N SER A 77 10.68 5.29 10.08
CA SER A 77 10.55 5.32 8.61
C SER A 77 9.92 4.02 8.08
N TRP A 78 10.40 2.87 8.59
CA TRP A 78 9.85 1.56 8.26
C TRP A 78 8.36 1.46 8.61
N LYS A 79 8.01 1.83 9.84
CA LYS A 79 6.63 1.73 10.33
C LYS A 79 5.68 2.68 9.60
N ALA A 80 6.12 3.89 9.29
CA ALA A 80 5.32 4.85 8.53
C ALA A 80 5.05 4.35 7.11
N THR A 81 6.08 3.86 6.42
CA THR A 81 5.95 3.30 5.06
C THR A 81 5.07 2.06 5.04
N SER A 82 5.24 1.16 6.02
CA SER A 82 4.41 -0.04 6.17
C SER A 82 2.94 0.30 6.44
N THR A 83 2.70 1.34 7.25
CA THR A 83 1.34 1.83 7.52
C THR A 83 0.68 2.35 6.24
N LEU A 84 1.39 3.18 5.46
CA LEU A 84 0.88 3.68 4.19
C LEU A 84 0.50 2.52 3.25
N ALA A 85 1.38 1.52 3.10
CA ALA A 85 1.12 0.37 2.25
C ALA A 85 -0.14 -0.41 2.69
N ALA A 86 -0.29 -0.63 3.99
CA ALA A 86 -1.47 -1.30 4.53
C ALA A 86 -2.76 -0.50 4.27
N GLU A 87 -2.72 0.82 4.47
CA GLU A 87 -3.86 1.70 4.24
C GLU A 87 -4.28 1.75 2.77
N VAL A 88 -3.33 1.82 1.84
CA VAL A 88 -3.59 1.74 0.39
C VAL A 88 -4.31 0.43 0.07
N LEU A 89 -3.80 -0.71 0.53
CA LEU A 89 -4.41 -2.01 0.27
C LEU A 89 -5.81 -2.14 0.86
N ILE A 90 -6.04 -1.63 2.07
CA ILE A 90 -7.36 -1.64 2.72
C ILE A 90 -8.37 -0.81 1.94
N ASP A 91 -7.98 0.39 1.52
CA ASP A 91 -8.85 1.30 0.77
C ASP A 91 -9.20 0.72 -0.60
N LEU A 92 -8.22 0.23 -1.35
CA LEU A 92 -8.46 -0.41 -2.65
C LEU A 92 -9.43 -1.58 -2.52
N ARG A 93 -9.22 -2.46 -1.54
CA ARG A 93 -10.13 -3.57 -1.27
C ARG A 93 -11.54 -3.09 -0.91
N SER A 94 -11.67 -2.01 -0.14
CA SER A 94 -12.97 -1.42 0.21
C SER A 94 -13.68 -0.89 -1.03
N ILE A 95 -12.97 -0.20 -1.92
CA ILE A 95 -13.54 0.36 -3.16
C ILE A 95 -14.01 -0.77 -4.10
N LYS A 96 -13.17 -1.79 -4.31
CA LYS A 96 -13.52 -2.94 -5.17
C LYS A 96 -14.76 -3.69 -4.64
N ARG A 97 -14.89 -3.87 -3.33
CA ARG A 97 -16.11 -4.45 -2.71
C ARG A 97 -17.36 -3.60 -2.96
N ARG A 98 -17.26 -2.27 -2.89
CA ARG A 98 -18.41 -1.39 -3.14
C ARG A 98 -18.90 -1.53 -4.58
N ARG A 99 -17.98 -1.54 -5.56
CA ARG A 99 -18.30 -1.76 -6.97
C ARG A 99 -19.02 -3.09 -7.23
N ALA A 100 -18.49 -4.18 -6.67
CA ALA A 100 -19.09 -5.50 -6.81
C ALA A 100 -20.52 -5.56 -6.23
N ASN A 101 -20.81 -4.78 -5.18
CA ASN A 101 -22.16 -4.68 -4.62
C ASN A 101 -23.09 -3.81 -5.48
N ASP A 102 -22.58 -2.70 -6.03
CA ASP A 102 -23.37 -1.77 -6.87
C ASP A 102 -23.72 -2.37 -8.24
N ALA A 103 -22.93 -3.34 -8.72
CA ALA A 103 -23.17 -4.06 -9.97
C ALA A 103 -24.20 -5.21 -9.87
N LYS A 104 -24.73 -5.48 -8.67
CA LYS A 104 -25.66 -6.58 -8.37
C LYS A 104 -27.10 -6.09 -8.24
#